data_AF-A0A8T3NGH3-F1
#
_entry.id   AF-A0A8T3NGH3-F1
#
_cell.length_a   1.000
_cell.length_b   1.000
_cell.length_c   1.000
_cell.angle_alpha   90.00
_cell.angle_beta   90.00
_cell.angle_gamma   90.00
#
_symmetry.space_group_name_H-M   'P 1'
#
loop_
_entity.id
_entity.type
_entity.pdbx_description
1 polymer ?
#
loop_
_entity_poly.entity_id
_entity_poly.type
_entity_poly.pdbx_seq_one_letter_code
_entity_poly.pdbx_strand_id
1 'polypeptide(L)'
;MQTKPHRHRSAATLIVAAVAASWLLAAPAMPDVFGVSTAAAQTGKESTLRLPPGFQIDVFARGLTKVRFMTVGPEGDLYASLFDEGRVVRLPDRDGDGRSDRTHTFVDGLKRPH
;
A
#
# COMPACT_ATOMS: atom_id res chain seq x y z
N MET A 1 -3.94 61.12 3.91
CA MET A 1 -3.73 59.82 4.56
C MET A 1 -3.22 58.85 3.49
N GLN A 2 -1.97 58.42 3.61
CA GLN A 2 -1.25 57.59 2.65
C GLN A 2 -1.78 56.16 2.63
N THR A 3 -2.03 55.62 1.43
CA THR A 3 -2.10 54.18 1.20
C THR A 3 -0.74 53.72 0.68
N LYS A 4 -0.10 52.80 1.39
CA LYS A 4 1.17 52.17 0.99
C LYS A 4 0.91 50.70 0.67
N PRO A 5 0.73 50.31 -0.61
CA PRO A 5 0.83 48.91 -1.00
C PRO A 5 2.31 48.54 -1.17
N HIS A 6 2.75 47.49 -0.47
CA HIS A 6 4.08 46.93 -0.66
C HIS A 6 4.15 46.20 -2.00
N ARG A 7 5.04 46.68 -2.86
CA ARG A 7 5.34 46.11 -4.18
C ARG A 7 6.50 45.12 -4.10
N HIS A 8 6.29 44.00 -4.80
CA HIS A 8 7.19 43.22 -5.66
C HIS A 8 8.51 42.63 -5.11
N ARG A 9 8.69 41.34 -5.43
CA ARG A 9 9.78 40.82 -6.30
C ARG A 9 9.40 39.38 -6.70
N SER A 10 9.09 39.12 -7.98
CA SER A 10 10.04 38.73 -9.07
C SER A 10 10.61 37.34 -8.84
N ALA A 11 10.77 36.43 -9.80
CA ALA A 11 10.43 36.34 -11.22
C ALA A 11 10.80 34.90 -11.64
N ALA A 12 10.17 34.42 -12.72
CA ALA A 12 10.73 33.58 -13.80
C ALA A 12 11.69 32.43 -13.45
N THR A 13 11.42 31.24 -13.99
CA THR A 13 12.20 30.68 -15.12
C THR A 13 11.53 29.39 -15.62
N LEU A 14 11.25 29.37 -16.93
CA LEU A 14 10.91 28.22 -17.77
C LEU A 14 12.20 27.51 -18.21
N ILE A 15 12.18 26.17 -18.25
CA ILE A 15 13.03 25.32 -19.12
C ILE A 15 12.12 24.11 -19.46
N VAL A 16 11.50 23.97 -20.65
CA VAL A 16 12.00 23.63 -22.01
C VAL A 16 12.56 22.21 -22.14
N ALA A 17 11.88 21.37 -22.94
CA ALA A 17 12.37 20.39 -23.94
C ALA A 17 11.29 19.28 -24.11
N ALA A 18 10.53 19.10 -25.19
CA ALA A 18 10.77 19.00 -26.64
C ALA A 18 11.22 17.60 -27.13
N VAL A 19 10.50 17.15 -28.17
CA VAL A 19 10.86 16.25 -29.28
C VAL A 19 10.29 14.82 -29.28
N ALA A 20 9.54 14.56 -30.36
CA ALA A 20 8.96 13.32 -30.82
C ALA A 20 9.99 12.35 -31.42
N ALA A 21 9.70 11.04 -31.39
CA ALA A 21 10.04 10.14 -32.49
C ALA A 21 9.31 8.80 -32.34
N SER A 22 8.28 8.58 -33.18
CA SER A 22 7.88 7.22 -33.56
C SER A 22 9.03 6.56 -34.30
N TRP A 23 9.57 5.48 -33.74
CA TRP A 23 10.44 4.54 -34.44
C TRP A 23 9.70 3.21 -34.59
N LEU A 24 9.42 2.82 -35.83
CA LEU A 24 8.99 1.48 -36.21
C LEU A 24 10.25 0.69 -36.61
N LEU A 25 10.34 -0.54 -36.08
CA LEU A 25 11.21 -1.66 -36.49
C LEU A 25 12.61 -1.77 -35.86
N ALA A 26 12.67 -2.29 -34.64
CA ALA A 26 13.54 -3.40 -34.23
C ALA A 26 13.07 -3.96 -32.87
N ALA A 27 12.77 -5.27 -32.78
CA ALA A 27 12.48 -5.98 -31.53
C ALA A 27 13.42 -7.20 -31.42
N PRO A 28 13.72 -7.77 -30.23
CA PRO A 28 13.49 -7.30 -28.86
C PRO A 28 14.75 -7.44 -27.95
N ALA A 29 15.01 -6.49 -27.06
CA ALA A 29 15.77 -6.77 -25.84
C ALA A 29 14.75 -6.91 -24.72
N MET A 30 14.50 -8.14 -24.26
CA MET A 30 13.66 -8.37 -23.08
C MET A 30 14.34 -7.71 -21.88
N PRO A 31 13.73 -6.73 -21.20
CA PRO A 31 14.25 -6.30 -19.91
C PRO A 31 14.06 -7.44 -18.92
N ASP A 32 15.08 -7.68 -18.10
CA ASP A 32 15.07 -8.67 -17.03
C ASP A 32 13.71 -8.72 -16.34
N VAL A 33 13.02 -9.83 -16.55
CA VAL A 33 11.85 -10.21 -15.75
C VAL A 33 12.36 -10.29 -14.31
N PHE A 34 11.60 -9.70 -13.37
CA PHE A 34 11.92 -9.56 -11.95
C PHE A 34 12.83 -8.39 -11.57
N GLY A 35 12.31 -7.18 -11.76
CA GLY A 35 12.67 -6.07 -10.88
C GLY A 35 12.33 -6.46 -9.43
N VAL A 36 13.33 -6.89 -8.68
CA VAL A 36 13.24 -7.08 -7.23
C VAL A 36 13.02 -5.70 -6.62
N SER A 37 11.76 -5.35 -6.40
CA SER A 37 11.41 -4.23 -5.52
C SER A 37 11.91 -4.60 -4.13
N THR A 38 12.98 -3.96 -3.70
CA THR A 38 13.49 -4.04 -2.33
C THR A 38 12.53 -3.28 -1.43
N ALA A 39 11.43 -3.94 -1.05
CA ALA A 39 10.61 -3.48 0.05
C ALA A 39 11.48 -3.56 1.32
N ALA A 40 11.99 -2.41 1.75
CA ALA A 40 12.69 -2.28 3.01
C ALA A 40 11.73 -2.57 4.17
N ALA A 41 11.60 -3.83 4.53
CA ALA A 41 11.03 -4.21 5.82
C ALA A 41 12.06 -3.87 6.90
N GLN A 42 11.71 -2.97 7.80
CA GLN A 42 12.50 -2.71 9.00
C GLN A 42 11.67 -2.91 10.26
N THR A 43 12.20 -3.83 11.06
CA THR A 43 12.24 -3.88 12.53
C THR A 43 11.00 -4.33 13.29
N GLY A 44 10.92 -5.65 13.47
CA GLY A 44 10.44 -6.28 14.70
C GLY A 44 11.13 -7.63 14.81
N LYS A 45 12.04 -7.81 15.79
CA LYS A 45 12.88 -9.00 16.07
C LYS A 45 12.47 -10.23 15.25
N GLU A 46 13.02 -10.32 14.04
CA GLU A 46 12.56 -11.27 13.03
C GLU A 46 13.02 -12.67 13.43
N SER A 47 12.11 -13.49 13.93
CA SER A 47 12.23 -14.92 13.71
C SER A 47 12.27 -15.11 12.20
N THR A 48 13.42 -15.49 11.64
CA THR A 48 13.56 -15.67 10.20
C THR A 48 12.59 -16.76 9.74
N LEU A 49 11.47 -16.33 9.16
CA LEU A 49 10.53 -17.22 8.51
C LEU A 49 11.23 -17.76 7.26
N ARG A 50 11.40 -19.07 7.17
CA ARG A 50 11.97 -19.71 5.99
C ARG A 50 10.84 -20.09 5.05
N LEU A 51 10.95 -19.61 3.81
CA LEU A 51 10.01 -19.93 2.75
C LEU A 51 10.69 -20.84 1.71
N PRO A 52 9.96 -21.76 1.06
CA PRO A 52 10.45 -22.45 -0.11
C PRO A 52 10.81 -21.46 -1.24
N PRO A 53 11.70 -21.84 -2.18
CA PRO A 53 11.96 -21.03 -3.37
C PRO A 53 10.68 -20.67 -4.12
N GLY A 54 10.56 -19.43 -4.59
CA GLY A 54 9.39 -18.93 -5.30
C GLY A 54 8.26 -18.36 -4.43
N PHE A 55 8.38 -18.42 -3.10
CA PHE A 55 7.41 -17.80 -2.17
C PHE A 55 7.93 -16.50 -1.59
N GLN A 56 7.01 -15.57 -1.33
CA GLN A 56 7.24 -14.32 -0.62
C GLN A 56 6.21 -14.16 0.49
N ILE A 57 6.58 -13.48 1.56
CA ILE A 57 5.67 -13.10 2.64
C ILE A 57 5.93 -11.64 3.01
N ASP A 58 4.86 -10.89 3.25
CA ASP A 58 4.91 -9.55 3.81
C ASP A 58 3.71 -9.37 4.75
N VAL A 59 3.71 -8.28 5.51
CA VAL A 59 2.64 -7.94 6.44
C VAL A 59 1.51 -7.25 5.70
N PHE A 60 0.36 -7.93 5.61
CA PHE A 60 -0.86 -7.38 5.00
C PHE A 60 -1.50 -6.25 5.83
N ALA A 61 -1.63 -6.43 7.14
CA ALA A 61 -2.21 -5.44 8.06
C ALA A 61 -1.51 -5.45 9.42
N ARG A 62 -1.44 -4.28 10.08
CA ARG A 62 -0.80 -4.09 11.41
C ARG A 62 -1.77 -3.46 12.40
N GLY A 63 -1.42 -3.51 13.69
CA GLY A 63 -2.20 -2.88 14.75
C GLY A 63 -3.51 -3.59 15.11
N LEU A 64 -3.68 -4.84 14.64
CA LEU A 64 -4.83 -5.68 14.99
C LEU A 64 -4.51 -6.52 16.22
N THR A 65 -5.40 -6.53 17.19
CA THR A 65 -5.19 -7.28 18.44
C THR A 65 -5.97 -8.58 18.39
N LYS A 66 -5.28 -9.71 18.62
CA LYS A 66 -5.88 -11.03 18.85
C LYS A 66 -6.81 -11.48 17.73
N VAL A 67 -6.34 -11.33 16.50
CA VAL A 67 -6.97 -11.92 15.30
C VAL A 67 -7.11 -13.43 15.49
N ARG A 68 -8.29 -13.99 15.23
CA ARG A 68 -8.55 -15.43 15.38
C ARG A 68 -8.97 -16.13 14.09
N PHE A 69 -9.91 -15.55 13.36
CA PHE A 69 -10.39 -16.10 12.10
C PHE A 69 -10.37 -15.03 11.01
N MET A 70 -10.28 -15.51 9.77
CA MET A 70 -10.26 -14.66 8.61
C MET A 70 -10.93 -15.35 7.42
N THR A 71 -11.57 -14.56 6.57
CA THR A 71 -12.14 -15.03 5.31
C THR A 71 -12.10 -13.92 4.27
N VAL A 72 -12.01 -14.30 2.99
CA VAL A 72 -12.11 -13.35 1.87
C VAL A 72 -13.58 -13.21 1.49
N GLY A 73 -14.08 -11.99 1.46
CA GLY A 73 -15.45 -11.69 1.04
C GLY A 73 -15.62 -11.72 -0.48
N PRO A 74 -16.86 -11.62 -0.98
CA PRO A 74 -17.16 -11.63 -2.42
C PRO A 74 -16.55 -10.45 -3.19
N GLU A 75 -16.28 -9.33 -2.50
CA GLU A 75 -15.60 -8.16 -3.09
C GLU A 75 -14.07 -8.27 -3.05
N GLY A 76 -13.51 -9.39 -2.58
CA GLY A 76 -12.07 -9.62 -2.49
C GLY A 76 -11.40 -9.10 -1.21
N ASP A 77 -12.14 -8.43 -0.33
CA ASP A 77 -11.57 -7.92 0.92
C ASP A 77 -11.42 -9.00 1.98
N LEU A 78 -10.37 -8.87 2.79
CA LEU A 78 -10.14 -9.74 3.92
C LEU A 78 -10.98 -9.27 5.12
N TYR A 79 -11.78 -10.18 5.67
CA TYR A 79 -12.47 -10.00 6.94
C TYR A 79 -11.70 -10.72 8.03
N ALA A 80 -11.58 -10.12 9.21
CA ALA A 80 -10.87 -10.69 10.34
C ALA A 80 -11.67 -10.52 11.65
N SER A 81 -11.75 -11.57 12.47
CA SER A 81 -12.35 -11.50 13.81
C SER A 81 -11.31 -11.05 14.85
N LEU A 82 -11.63 -9.96 15.56
CA LEU A 82 -10.85 -9.39 16.65
C LEU A 82 -11.45 -9.86 17.98
N PHE A 83 -10.90 -10.95 18.50
CA PHE A 83 -11.52 -11.73 19.57
C PHE A 83 -11.70 -10.95 20.88
N ASP A 84 -10.65 -10.26 21.35
CA ASP A 84 -10.71 -9.50 22.60
C ASP A 84 -11.48 -8.18 22.45
N GLU A 85 -11.55 -7.64 21.22
CA GLU A 85 -12.27 -6.39 20.93
C GLU A 85 -13.76 -6.61 20.70
N GLY A 86 -14.21 -7.84 20.44
CA GLY A 86 -15.61 -8.11 20.15
C GLY A 86 -16.06 -7.62 18.77
N ARG A 87 -15.15 -7.60 17.79
CA ARG A 87 -15.41 -7.00 16.47
C ARG A 87 -15.04 -7.92 15.32
N VAL A 88 -15.67 -7.70 14.18
CA VAL A 88 -15.19 -8.15 12.87
C VAL A 88 -14.82 -6.92 12.07
N VAL A 89 -13.61 -6.93 11.51
CA VAL A 89 -13.11 -5.84 10.66
C VAL A 89 -12.99 -6.29 9.21
N ARG A 90 -13.19 -5.36 8.28
CA ARG A 90 -12.89 -5.46 6.85
C ARG A 90 -11.60 -4.72 6.56
N LEU A 91 -10.72 -5.35 5.80
CA LEU A 91 -9.39 -4.88 5.44
C LEU A 91 -9.31 -4.77 3.91
N PRO A 92 -9.77 -3.66 3.30
CA PRO A 92 -9.66 -3.46 1.88
C PRO A 92 -8.21 -3.18 1.46
N ASP A 93 -7.88 -3.64 0.27
CA ASP A 93 -6.70 -3.30 -0.52
C ASP A 93 -7.24 -2.83 -1.88
N ARG A 94 -7.29 -1.51 -2.08
CA ARG A 94 -7.89 -0.88 -3.27
C ARG A 94 -6.86 -0.47 -4.29
N ASP A 95 -5.61 -0.30 -3.88
CA ASP A 95 -4.51 0.01 -4.79
C ASP A 95 -3.81 -1.25 -5.32
N GLY A 96 -4.11 -2.42 -4.75
CA GLY A 96 -3.64 -3.72 -5.21
C GLY A 96 -2.18 -3.99 -4.85
N ASP A 97 -1.63 -3.30 -3.85
CA ASP A 97 -0.22 -3.43 -3.45
C ASP A 97 0.05 -4.64 -2.52
N GLY A 98 -1.00 -5.38 -2.15
CA GLY A 98 -0.91 -6.52 -1.23
C GLY A 98 -0.86 -6.10 0.23
N ARG A 99 -1.29 -4.88 0.58
CA ARG A 99 -1.44 -4.36 1.94
C ARG A 99 -2.80 -3.73 2.11
N SER A 100 -3.33 -3.78 3.33
CA SER A 100 -4.60 -3.14 3.59
C SER A 100 -4.44 -1.63 3.71
N ASP A 101 -5.25 -0.89 2.96
CA ASP A 101 -5.32 0.58 3.01
C ASP A 101 -5.72 1.11 4.39
N ARG A 102 -6.60 0.36 5.07
CA ARG A 102 -7.22 0.77 6.33
C ARG A 102 -7.94 -0.38 7.03
N THR A 103 -8.12 -0.24 8.34
CA THR A 103 -9.02 -1.09 9.11
C THR A 103 -10.41 -0.47 9.21
N HIS A 104 -11.43 -1.16 8.71
CA HIS A 104 -12.83 -0.75 8.82
C HIS A 104 -13.61 -1.70 9.72
N THR A 105 -14.22 -1.21 10.80
CA THR A 105 -15.12 -2.02 11.63
C THR A 105 -16.37 -2.38 10.84
N PHE A 106 -16.57 -3.67 10.61
CA PHE A 106 -17.71 -4.19 9.88
C PHE A 106 -18.87 -4.54 10.82
N VAL A 107 -18.56 -5.21 11.93
CA VAL A 107 -19.51 -5.53 13.01
C VAL A 107 -18.81 -5.31 14.35
N ASP A 108 -19.57 -4.83 15.35
CA ASP A 108 -19.12 -4.56 16.72
C ASP A 108 -20.13 -5.14 17.73
N GLY A 109 -19.79 -5.12 19.02
CA GLY A 109 -20.64 -5.58 20.11
C GLY A 109 -20.74 -7.10 20.22
N LEU A 110 -19.85 -7.85 19.57
CA LEU A 110 -19.83 -9.31 19.61
C LEU A 110 -19.16 -9.80 20.89
N LYS A 111 -19.68 -10.90 21.44
CA LYS A 111 -19.07 -11.55 22.60
C LYS A 111 -18.00 -12.54 22.15
N ARG A 112 -16.74 -12.08 22.11
CA ARG A 112 -15.55 -12.91 21.82
C ARG A 112 -15.71 -13.72 20.52
N PRO A 113 -15.93 -13.07 19.36
CA PRO A 113 -16.14 -13.77 18.10
C PRO A 113 -14.94 -14.66 17.80
N HIS A 114 -15.22 -15.92 17.47
CA HIS A 114 -14.25 -16.88 16.96
C HIS A 114 -14.53 -16.93 15.46
#